data_AF-A0A959UGX9-F1
#
_entry.id   AF-A0A959UGX9-F1
#
_cell.length_a   1.000
_cell.length_b   1.000
_cell.length_c   1.000
_cell.angle_alpha   90.00
_cell.angle_beta   90.00
_cell.angle_gamma   90.00
#
_symmetry.space_group_name_H-M   'P 1'
#
loop_
_entity.id
_entity.type
_entity.pdbx_description
1 polymer ?
#
loop_
_entity_poly.entity_id
_entity_poly.type
_entity_poly.pdbx_seq_one_letter_code
_entity_poly.pdbx_strand_id
1 'polypeptide(L)' 'LTSTQAWQKPLEQADFTLTVPFAMHLDSLSYDADSLLFGKGEVLYKWNFADFMPDRNFFVSFSSIQIKK' A
#
# COMPACT_ATOMS: atom_id res chain seq x y z
N LEU A 1 7.02 7.90 -6.46
CA LEU A 1 7.34 6.70 -7.27
C LEU A 1 7.58 7.02 -8.73
N THR A 2 6.97 8.07 -9.29
CA THR A 2 7.24 8.56 -10.65
C THR A 2 8.70 8.99 -10.91
N SER A 3 9.56 9.04 -9.88
CA SER A 3 10.99 9.31 -10.05
C SER A 3 11.75 8.18 -10.78
N THR A 4 11.24 6.95 -10.79
CA THR A 4 11.87 5.82 -11.51
C THR A 4 11.70 5.92 -13.02
N GLN A 5 10.66 6.62 -13.50
CA GLN A 5 10.46 6.88 -14.93
C GLN A 5 11.59 7.72 -15.52
N ALA A 6 12.23 8.58 -14.71
CA ALA A 6 13.40 9.36 -15.14
C ALA A 6 14.60 8.48 -15.50
N TRP A 7 14.65 7.23 -15.02
CA TRP A 7 15.72 6.28 -15.31
C TRP A 7 15.44 5.40 -16.53
N GLN A 8 14.26 5.55 -17.16
CA GLN A 8 13.80 4.78 -18.33
C GLN A 8 13.97 3.25 -18.20
N LYS A 9 14.00 2.73 -16.96
CA LYS A 9 14.11 1.31 -16.66
C LYS A 9 13.14 0.95 -15.54
N PRO A 10 12.50 -0.23 -15.61
CA PRO A 10 11.71 -0.73 -14.50
C PRO A 10 12.62 -0.99 -13.29
N LEU A 11 12.04 -0.90 -12.08
CA LEU A 11 12.66 -1.50 -10.91
C LEU A 11 12.46 -3.01 -11.01
N GLU A 12 13.54 -3.79 -11.02
CA GLU A 12 13.45 -5.27 -11.09
C GLU A 12 12.52 -5.83 -10.02
N GLN A 13 12.57 -5.25 -8.81
CA GLN A 13 11.69 -5.58 -7.70
C GLN A 13 11.30 -4.32 -6.92
N ALA A 14 10.02 -4.22 -6.54
CA ALA A 14 9.53 -3.23 -5.59
C ALA A 14 8.58 -3.88 -4.58
N ASP A 15 8.99 -3.86 -3.31
CA ASP A 15 8.23 -4.43 -2.19
C ASP A 15 7.71 -3.32 -1.29
N PHE A 16 6.40 -3.32 -1.07
CA PHE A 16 5.75 -2.40 -0.13
C PHE A 16 5.04 -3.18 0.96
N THR A 17 4.99 -2.61 2.15
CA THR A 17 4.28 -3.17 3.28
C THR A 17 3.60 -2.05 4.06
N LEU A 18 2.32 -2.21 4.36
CA LEU A 18 1.54 -1.28 5.15
C LEU A 18 0.90 -2.04 6.32
N THR A 19 1.22 -1.61 7.54
CA THR A 19 0.61 -2.12 8.75
C THR A 19 -0.40 -1.10 9.26
N VAL A 20 -1.66 -1.52 9.44
CA VAL A 20 -2.72 -0.66 9.99
C VAL A 20 -3.45 -1.35 11.14
N PRO A 21 -3.81 -0.61 12.20
CA PRO A 21 -4.64 -1.15 13.28
C PRO A 21 -6.07 -1.41 12.78
N PHE A 22 -6.78 -2.38 13.36
CA PHE A 22 -8.19 -2.66 13.02
C PHE A 22 -9.14 -1.49 13.27
N ALA A 23 -8.76 -0.56 14.14
CA ALA A 23 -9.52 0.65 14.41
C ALA A 23 -9.44 1.70 13.28
N MET A 24 -8.55 1.50 12.30
CA MET A 24 -8.42 2.36 11.13
C MET A 24 -9.15 1.75 9.94
N HIS A 25 -9.93 2.56 9.24
CA HIS A 25 -10.58 2.16 8.01
C HIS A 25 -9.74 2.63 6.82
N LEU A 26 -9.35 1.70 5.95
CA LEU A 26 -8.76 2.05 4.66
C LEU A 26 -9.89 2.29 3.67
N ASP A 27 -9.97 3.51 3.15
CA ASP A 27 -11.02 3.92 2.22
C ASP A 27 -10.69 3.48 0.79
N SER A 28 -9.42 3.61 0.40
CA SER A 28 -8.95 3.19 -0.94
C SER A 28 -7.45 3.01 -1.01
N LEU A 29 -7.03 2.12 -1.92
CA LEU A 29 -5.63 1.87 -2.27
C LEU A 29 -5.43 2.12 -3.76
N SER A 30 -4.37 2.82 -4.12
CA SER A 30 -3.99 3.07 -5.53
C SER A 30 -3.52 1.83 -6.28
N TYR A 31 -3.07 0.81 -5.54
CA TYR A 31 -2.70 -0.51 -6.02
C TYR A 31 -3.28 -1.55 -5.08
N ASP A 32 -3.86 -2.62 -5.62
CA ASP A 32 -4.38 -3.72 -4.81
C ASP A 32 -3.24 -4.49 -4.14
N ALA A 33 -3.44 -4.87 -2.88
CA ALA A 33 -2.46 -5.66 -2.16
C ALA A 33 -2.48 -7.12 -2.61
N ASP A 34 -1.31 -7.71 -2.79
CA ASP A 34 -1.17 -9.12 -3.17
C ASP A 34 -1.53 -10.06 -2.02
N SER A 35 -1.33 -9.61 -0.79
CA SER A 35 -1.72 -10.38 0.39
C SER A 35 -2.05 -9.50 1.59
N LEU A 36 -2.94 -10.05 2.42
CA LEU A 36 -3.32 -9.49 3.71
C LEU A 36 -3.03 -10.52 4.80
N LEU A 37 -2.39 -10.08 5.88
CA LEU A 37 -2.17 -10.90 7.07
C LEU A 37 -2.81 -10.21 8.28
N PHE A 38 -3.66 -10.94 8.98
CA PHE A 38 -4.37 -10.46 10.17
C PHE A 38 -3.69 -11.01 11.42
N GLY A 39 -3.36 -10.15 12.38
CA GLY A 39 -2.76 -10.58 13.64
C GLY A 39 -2.68 -9.45 14.65
N LYS A 40 -2.69 -9.77 15.95
CA LYS A 40 -2.44 -8.82 17.06
C LYS A 40 -3.19 -7.48 17.01
N GLY A 41 -4.39 -7.43 16.40
CA GLY A 41 -5.19 -6.20 16.29
C GLY A 41 -4.81 -5.29 15.11
N GLU A 42 -4.00 -5.79 14.18
CA GLU A 42 -3.55 -5.09 12.97
C GLU A 42 -3.74 -5.97 11.72
N VAL A 43 -3.88 -5.29 10.58
CA VAL A 43 -3.80 -5.89 9.23
C VAL A 43 -2.50 -5.44 8.60
N LEU A 44 -1.78 -6.39 8.02
CA LEU A 44 -0.60 -6.16 7.20
C LEU A 44 -0.95 -6.37 5.73
N TYR A 45 -0.84 -5.32 4.93
CA TYR A 45 -0.97 -5.36 3.47
C TYR A 45 0.42 -5.45 2.86
N LYS A 46 0.58 -6.33 1.87
CA LYS A 46 1.84 -6.50 1.13
C LYS A 46 1.62 -6.33 -0.36
N TRP A 47 2.57 -5.66 -1.00
CA TRP A 47 2.69 -5.57 -2.44
C TRP A 47 4.08 -6.03 -2.86
N ASN A 48 4.14 -6.83 -3.91
CA ASN A 48 5.33 -7.38 -4.52
C ASN A 48 5.22 -7.18 -6.03
N PHE A 49 5.95 -6.20 -6.55
CA PHE A 49 5.96 -5.91 -7.98
C PHE A 49 7.29 -6.34 -8.58
N ALA A 50 7.24 -7.22 -9.58
CA ALA A 50 8.35 -7.49 -10.47
C ALA A 50 8.30 -6.53 -11.68
N ASP A 51 9.46 -6.09 -12.18
CA ASP A 51 9.58 -5.17 -13.32
C ASP A 51 8.73 -3.89 -13.16
N PHE A 52 8.73 -3.33 -11.95
CA PHE A 52 7.85 -2.24 -11.55
C PHE A 52 8.21 -0.91 -12.21
N MET A 53 7.37 -0.49 -13.15
CA MET A 53 7.43 0.80 -13.82
C MET A 53 6.13 1.58 -13.55
N PRO A 54 5.99 2.22 -12.38
CA PRO A 54 4.73 2.85 -11.99
C PRO A 54 4.36 3.98 -12.95
N ASP A 55 3.14 3.91 -13.48
CA ASP A 55 2.49 5.00 -14.23
C ASP A 55 1.84 6.03 -13.28
N ARG A 56 1.61 5.64 -12.02
CA ARG A 56 1.05 6.48 -10.96
C ARG A 56 1.75 6.32 -9.63
N ASN A 57 1.62 7.33 -8.77
CA ASN A 57 2.14 7.26 -7.40
C ASN A 57 1.31 6.31 -6.53
N PHE A 58 1.96 5.78 -5.50
CA PHE A 58 1.32 4.95 -4.49
C PHE A 58 0.62 5.84 -3.46
N PHE A 59 -0.70 5.85 -3.52
CA PHE A 59 -1.61 6.51 -2.58
C PHE A 59 -2.37 5.50 -1.73
N VAL A 60 -2.53 5.86 -0.46
CA VAL A 60 -3.36 5.18 0.54
C VAL A 60 -4.27 6.24 1.13
N SER A 61 -5.58 6.02 1.07
CA SER A 61 -6.57 6.88 1.72
C SER A 61 -7.17 6.15 2.90
N PHE A 62 -7.25 6.84 4.03
CA PHE A 62 -7.73 6.25 5.27
C PHE A 62 -8.57 7.25 6.05
N SER A 63 -9.54 6.70 6.78
CA SER A 63 -10.40 7.43 7.69
C SER A 63 -10.30 6.82 9.08
N SER A 64 -10.40 7.69 10.09
CA SER A 64 -10.49 7.24 11.48
C SER A 64 -11.94 6.94 11.82
N ILE A 65 -12.19 5.78 12.44
CA ILE A 65 -13.49 5.51 13.05
C ILE A 65 -13.54 6.35 14.33
N GLN A 66 -14.18 7.51 14.26
CA GLN A 66 -14.49 8.32 15.43
C GLN A 66 -15.60 7.62 16.21
N ILE A 67 -15.24 6.80 17.20
CA ILE A 67 -16.21 6.28 18.16
C ILE A 67 -16.63 7.47 19.03
N LYS A 68 -17.79 8.07 18.72
CA LYS A 68 -18.41 9.06 19.62
C LYS A 68 -18.71 8.35 20.95
N LYS A 69 -18.08 8.85 22.02
CA LYS A 69 -18.40 8.51 23.41
C LYS A 69 -19.76 9.06 23.79
#